data_AF-A0A7S2ART5-F1
#
_entry.id   AF-A0A7S2ART5-F1
#
_cell.length_a   1.000
_cell.length_b   1.000
_cell.length_c   1.000
_cell.angle_alpha   90.00
_cell.angle_beta   90.00
_cell.angle_gamma   90.00
#
_symmetry.space_group_name_H-M   'P 1'
#
loop_
_entity.id
_entity.type
_entity.pdbx_description
1 polymer ?
#
loop_
_entity_poly.entity_id
_entity_poly.type
_entity_poly.pdbx_seq_one_letter_code
_entity_poly.pdbx_strand_id
1 'polypeptide(L)'
;SVSCDFKDDLDYISTGKEDVVEGLTDQKCCEVCASRNRDRPGSCAVAVMSSQNDRPPKACWLKASVSRAMRKEGVKACWPPGHAEIPPDPVDTDKLSRDEHKTLLATMASLATGPNL
;
A
#
# COMPACT_ATOMS: atom_id res chain seq x y z
N SER A 1 -17.49 -6.13 14.09
CA SER A 1 -16.27 -5.75 13.35
C SER A 1 -16.26 -6.49 12.02
N VAL A 2 -15.67 -5.90 10.98
CA VAL A 2 -15.39 -6.57 9.71
C VAL A 2 -13.97 -7.12 9.73
N SER A 3 -13.77 -8.34 9.21
CA SER A 3 -12.43 -8.92 9.03
C SER A 3 -11.86 -8.43 7.71
N CYS A 4 -11.07 -7.36 7.74
CA CYS A 4 -10.47 -6.77 6.55
C CYS A 4 -8.98 -7.11 6.46
N ASP A 5 -8.47 -7.18 5.23
CA ASP A 5 -7.03 -7.28 4.99
C ASP A 5 -6.42 -5.88 5.00
N PHE A 6 -5.66 -5.59 6.06
CA PHE A 6 -4.97 -4.31 6.22
C PHE A 6 -3.57 -4.37 5.64
N LYS A 7 -3.16 -3.25 5.03
CA LYS A 7 -1.83 -3.05 4.47
C LYS A 7 -1.30 -1.70 4.92
N ASP A 8 -0.23 -1.72 5.70
CA ASP A 8 0.47 -0.52 6.13
C ASP A 8 1.36 0.02 5.00
N ASP A 9 1.52 1.34 4.96
CA ASP A 9 2.40 2.06 4.04
C ASP A 9 2.14 1.81 2.54
N LEU A 10 0.92 1.37 2.21
CA LEU A 10 0.48 1.14 0.84
C LEU A 10 -0.75 1.96 0.50
N ASP A 11 -0.63 2.74 -0.58
CA ASP A 11 -1.74 3.30 -1.31
C ASP A 11 -1.91 2.55 -2.64
N TYR A 12 -3.03 2.75 -3.30
CA TYR A 12 -3.36 2.10 -4.56
C TYR A 12 -3.83 3.14 -5.58
N ILE A 13 -3.22 3.14 -6.77
CA ILE A 13 -3.58 4.09 -7.83
C ILE A 13 -4.97 3.76 -8.35
N SER A 14 -5.94 4.66 -8.17
CA SER A 14 -7.29 4.44 -8.66
C SER A 14 -7.39 4.58 -10.17
N THR A 15 -8.26 3.77 -10.75
CA THR A 15 -8.66 3.81 -12.16
C THR A 15 -10.13 4.16 -12.34
N GLY A 16 -10.82 4.46 -11.24
CA GLY A 16 -12.27 4.62 -11.21
C GLY A 16 -12.68 5.76 -10.29
N LYS A 17 -13.91 5.68 -9.81
CA LYS A 17 -14.44 6.69 -8.88
C LYS A 17 -13.74 6.60 -7.53
N GLU A 18 -13.36 7.76 -7.01
CA GLU A 18 -12.94 7.94 -5.62
C GLU A 18 -13.95 8.81 -4.88
N ASP A 19 -14.15 8.53 -3.59
CA ASP A 19 -14.86 9.42 -2.66
C ASP A 19 -14.01 9.58 -1.39
N VAL A 20 -14.05 10.76 -0.76
CA VAL A 20 -13.28 11.07 0.45
C VAL A 20 -14.23 11.29 1.62
N VAL A 21 -13.91 10.69 2.78
CA VAL A 21 -14.62 10.89 4.03
C VAL A 21 -13.63 11.22 5.15
N GLU A 22 -13.75 12.39 5.75
CA GLU A 22 -12.88 12.86 6.82
C GLU A 22 -13.36 12.44 8.21
N GLY A 23 -12.47 12.49 9.21
CA GLY A 23 -12.83 12.29 10.62
C GLY A 23 -13.13 10.83 11.00
N LEU A 24 -12.66 9.86 10.22
CA LEU A 24 -12.84 8.43 10.50
C LEU A 24 -11.59 7.80 11.13
N THR A 25 -11.79 6.71 11.87
CA THR A 25 -10.71 5.80 12.27
C THR A 25 -10.43 4.79 11.14
N ASP A 26 -9.28 4.13 11.19
CA ASP A 26 -8.90 3.07 10.23
C ASP A 26 -9.99 1.98 10.12
N GLN A 27 -10.47 1.50 11.26
CA GLN A 27 -11.54 0.51 11.32
C GLN A 27 -12.84 1.03 10.70
N LYS A 28 -13.21 2.29 10.99
CA LYS A 28 -14.45 2.86 10.45
C LYS A 28 -14.36 3.10 8.95
N CYS A 29 -13.18 3.46 8.47
CA CYS A 29 -12.89 3.58 7.05
C CYS A 29 -13.12 2.23 6.31
N CYS A 30 -12.66 1.10 6.87
CA CYS A 30 -13.00 -0.20 6.29
C CYS A 30 -14.51 -0.48 6.32
N GLU A 31 -15.16 -0.24 7.45
CA GLU A 31 -16.58 -0.50 7.60
C GLU A 31 -17.44 0.24 6.57
N VAL A 32 -17.06 1.47 6.22
CA VAL A 32 -17.74 2.24 5.17
C VAL A 32 -17.56 1.57 3.81
N CYS A 33 -16.35 1.13 3.46
CA CYS A 33 -16.10 0.42 2.21
C CYS A 33 -16.85 -0.91 2.12
N ALA A 34 -16.80 -1.70 3.20
CA ALA A 34 -17.56 -2.95 3.31
C ALA A 34 -19.07 -2.70 3.22
N SER A 35 -19.59 -1.63 3.84
CA SER A 35 -21.01 -1.27 3.74
C SER A 35 -21.41 -0.92 2.32
N ARG A 36 -20.61 -0.11 1.63
CA ARG A 36 -20.85 0.24 0.23
C ARG A 36 -20.92 -1.00 -0.64
N ASN A 37 -20.03 -1.98 -0.44
CA ASN A 37 -20.09 -3.24 -1.18
C ASN A 37 -21.31 -4.10 -0.85
N ARG A 38 -21.82 -4.07 0.39
CA ARG A 38 -23.09 -4.76 0.73
C ARG A 38 -24.27 -4.11 0.01
N ASP A 39 -24.30 -2.78 -0.03
CA ASP A 39 -25.41 -2.02 -0.64
C ASP A 39 -25.35 -2.07 -2.17
N ARG A 40 -24.14 -2.00 -2.73
CA ARG A 40 -23.84 -2.07 -4.16
C ARG A 40 -22.51 -2.80 -4.38
N PRO A 41 -22.52 -4.09 -4.74
CA PRO A 41 -21.30 -4.85 -5.01
C PRO A 41 -20.36 -4.15 -6.00
N GLY A 42 -19.06 -4.11 -5.69
CA GLY A 42 -18.04 -3.47 -6.52
C GLY A 42 -17.98 -1.93 -6.42
N SER A 43 -18.74 -1.31 -5.51
CA SER A 43 -18.71 0.15 -5.33
C SER A 43 -17.52 0.66 -4.51
N CYS A 44 -16.79 -0.23 -3.82
CA CYS A 44 -15.55 0.08 -3.13
C CYS A 44 -14.59 -1.12 -3.13
N ALA A 45 -13.53 -1.09 -3.93
CA ALA A 45 -12.52 -2.15 -3.93
C ALA A 45 -11.61 -2.06 -2.70
N VAL A 46 -11.16 -0.85 -2.35
CA VAL A 46 -10.23 -0.60 -1.24
C VAL A 46 -10.52 0.75 -0.60
N ALA A 47 -10.30 0.84 0.72
CA ALA A 47 -10.29 2.09 1.44
C ALA A 47 -8.87 2.39 1.93
N VAL A 48 -8.41 3.64 1.80
CA VAL A 48 -7.08 4.05 2.24
C VAL A 48 -7.20 5.20 3.21
N MET A 49 -6.80 4.98 4.47
CA MET A 49 -6.66 6.05 5.44
C MET A 49 -5.38 6.83 5.14
N SER A 50 -5.52 8.14 4.88
CA SER A 50 -4.39 9.02 4.65
C SER A 50 -3.56 9.23 5.92
N SER A 51 -2.28 9.52 5.73
CA SER A 51 -1.35 9.72 6.83
C SER A 51 -1.66 10.99 7.62
N GLN A 52 -0.97 11.18 8.75
CA GLN A 52 -1.08 12.42 9.52
C GLN A 52 -0.51 13.65 8.77
N ASN A 53 0.38 13.40 7.80
CA ASN A 53 1.08 14.44 7.03
C ASN A 53 0.46 14.66 5.65
N ASP A 54 -0.54 13.86 5.28
CA ASP A 54 -1.30 14.04 4.04
C ASP A 54 -2.26 15.23 4.12
N ARG A 55 -2.80 15.62 2.96
CA ARG A 55 -3.86 16.62 2.84
C ARG A 55 -5.05 16.05 2.06
N PRO A 56 -6.24 15.90 2.68
CA PRO A 56 -6.51 16.04 4.12
C PRO A 56 -5.84 14.93 4.96
N PRO A 57 -5.42 15.22 6.21
CA PRO A 57 -4.87 14.22 7.11
C PRO A 57 -5.98 13.33 7.67
N LYS A 58 -5.68 12.05 7.94
CA LYS A 58 -6.64 11.12 8.55
C LYS A 58 -8.01 11.08 7.82
N ALA A 59 -7.95 11.13 6.50
CA ALA A 59 -9.11 11.03 5.63
C ALA A 59 -9.17 9.66 4.98
N CYS A 60 -10.37 9.12 4.88
CA CYS A 60 -10.66 7.85 4.25
C CYS A 60 -10.92 8.04 2.76
N TRP A 61 -10.02 7.52 1.93
CA TRP A 61 -10.15 7.50 0.47
C TRP A 61 -10.76 6.18 0.02
N LEU A 62 -12.01 6.22 -0.44
CA LEU A 62 -12.77 5.05 -0.90
C LEU A 62 -12.60 4.93 -2.41
N LYS A 63 -12.00 3.84 -2.88
CA LYS A 63 -11.64 3.66 -4.29
C LYS A 63 -12.45 2.51 -4.89
N ALA A 64 -13.21 2.77 -5.96
CA ALA A 64 -14.05 1.75 -6.60
C ALA A 64 -13.24 0.73 -7.41
N SER A 65 -12.12 1.15 -8.01
CA SER A 65 -11.19 0.29 -8.73
C SER A 65 -9.77 0.85 -8.64
N VAL A 66 -8.77 -0.04 -8.72
CA VAL A 66 -7.36 0.30 -8.62
C VAL A 66 -6.52 -0.48 -9.63
N SER A 67 -5.37 0.05 -10.00
CA SER A 67 -4.45 -0.58 -10.98
C SER A 67 -3.24 -1.24 -10.33
N ARG A 68 -2.58 -0.55 -9.40
CA ARG A 68 -1.34 -1.01 -8.77
C ARG A 68 -1.16 -0.44 -7.38
N ALA A 69 -0.40 -1.17 -6.56
CA ALA A 69 0.07 -0.69 -5.27
C ALA A 69 1.20 0.35 -5.43
N MET A 70 1.33 1.24 -4.46
CA MET A 70 2.36 2.26 -4.36
C MET A 70 2.76 2.42 -2.88
N ARG A 71 4.07 2.47 -2.59
CA ARG A 71 4.53 2.80 -1.24
C ARG A 71 4.17 4.25 -0.92
N LYS A 72 3.55 4.45 0.23
CA LYS A 72 3.23 5.77 0.76
C LYS A 72 3.25 5.71 2.28
N GLU A 73 4.26 6.29 2.89
CA GLU A 73 4.47 6.19 4.34
C GLU A 73 3.29 6.76 5.15
N GLY A 74 2.89 6.03 6.19
CA GLY A 74 1.91 6.43 7.18
C GLY A 74 0.45 6.29 6.74
N VAL A 75 0.18 5.83 5.52
CA VAL A 75 -1.18 5.45 5.11
C VAL A 75 -1.49 4.03 5.54
N LYS A 76 -2.77 3.70 5.63
CA LYS A 76 -3.22 2.33 5.86
C LYS A 76 -4.33 1.98 4.88
N ALA A 77 -4.04 1.06 3.97
CA ALA A 77 -5.05 0.50 3.09
C ALA A 77 -5.79 -0.64 3.76
N CYS A 78 -7.02 -0.82 3.32
CA CYS A 78 -7.92 -1.79 3.88
C CYS A 78 -8.84 -2.38 2.80
N TRP A 79 -8.81 -3.70 2.70
CA TRP A 79 -9.58 -4.46 1.73
C TRP A 79 -10.73 -5.19 2.43
N PRO A 80 -12.00 -4.87 2.09
CA PRO A 80 -13.17 -5.45 2.76
C PRO A 80 -13.37 -6.93 2.35
N PRO A 81 -14.05 -7.75 3.16
CA PRO A 81 -14.34 -9.14 2.82
C PRO A 81 -14.90 -9.32 1.40
N GLY A 82 -14.41 -10.32 0.67
CA GLY A 82 -14.84 -10.61 -0.69
C GLY A 82 -14.31 -9.65 -1.75
N HIS A 83 -13.24 -8.89 -1.44
CA HIS A 83 -12.52 -8.09 -2.42
C HIS A 83 -11.93 -8.96 -3.55
N ALA A 84 -11.68 -8.33 -4.70
CA ALA A 84 -10.93 -8.96 -5.80
C ALA A 84 -9.44 -9.15 -5.44
N GLU A 85 -8.66 -9.76 -6.33
CA GLU A 85 -7.22 -9.92 -6.12
C GLU A 85 -6.54 -8.59 -5.79
N ILE A 86 -5.78 -8.57 -4.69
CA ILE A 86 -5.03 -7.40 -4.24
C ILE A 86 -3.79 -7.27 -5.13
N PRO A 87 -3.55 -6.11 -5.78
CA PRO A 87 -2.32 -5.90 -6.53
C PRO A 87 -1.09 -6.15 -5.65
N PRO A 88 -0.04 -6.81 -6.18
CA PRO A 88 1.15 -7.12 -5.40
C PRO A 88 1.84 -5.83 -4.95
N ASP A 89 2.51 -5.91 -3.79
CA ASP A 89 3.33 -4.82 -3.28
C ASP A 89 4.36 -4.37 -4.34
N PRO A 90 4.62 -3.07 -4.46
CA PRO A 90 5.59 -2.58 -5.43
C PRO A 90 6.99 -3.13 -5.10
N VAL A 91 7.64 -3.70 -6.11
CA VAL A 91 9.03 -4.16 -5.99
C VAL A 91 9.89 -2.97 -5.61
N ASP A 92 10.63 -3.10 -4.51
CA ASP A 92 11.53 -2.05 -4.02
C ASP A 92 12.81 -2.07 -4.87
N THR A 93 12.73 -1.52 -6.08
CA THR A 93 13.83 -1.51 -7.05
C THR A 93 15.07 -0.80 -6.50
N ASP A 94 14.89 0.17 -5.59
CA ASP A 94 15.98 0.87 -4.92
C ASP A 94 16.67 -0.02 -3.88
N LYS A 95 15.92 -0.91 -3.21
CA LYS A 95 16.53 -1.93 -2.35
C LYS A 95 17.29 -2.96 -3.17
N LEU A 96 16.73 -3.45 -4.27
CA LEU A 96 17.44 -4.34 -5.20
C LEU A 96 18.74 -3.71 -5.71
N SER A 97 18.68 -2.46 -6.19
CA SER A 97 19.85 -1.70 -6.65
C SER A 97 20.92 -1.54 -5.56
N ARG A 98 20.52 -1.22 -4.33
CA ARG A 98 21.47 -1.07 -3.20
C ARG A 98 22.11 -2.40 -2.81
N ASP A 99 21.35 -3.49 -2.81
CA ASP A 99 21.85 -4.82 -2.46
C ASP A 99 22.78 -5.37 -3.55
N GLU A 100 22.47 -5.12 -4.83
CA GLU A 100 23.37 -5.39 -5.96
C GLU A 100 24.66 -4.57 -5.85
N HIS A 101 24.57 -3.28 -5.54
CA HIS A 101 25.74 -2.42 -5.37
C HIS A 101 26.61 -2.84 -4.18
N LYS A 102 26.00 -3.24 -3.05
CA LYS A 102 26.73 -3.82 -1.90
C LYS A 102 27.43 -5.12 -2.27
N THR A 103 26.76 -5.98 -3.03
CA THR A 103 27.33 -7.27 -3.49
C THR A 103 28.53 -7.04 -4.41
N LEU A 104 28.43 -6.07 -5.33
CA LEU A 104 29.54 -5.68 -6.20
C LEU A 104 30.73 -5.15 -5.39
N LEU A 105 30.49 -4.24 -4.44
CA LEU A 105 31.54 -3.70 -3.56
C LEU A 105 32.23 -4.80 -2.73
N ALA A 106 31.47 -5.73 -2.16
CA ALA A 106 32.02 -6.85 -1.40
C ALA A 106 32.88 -7.79 -2.26
N THR A 107 32.48 -8.00 -3.52
CA THR A 107 33.22 -8.82 -4.49
C THR A 107 34.54 -8.16 -4.87
N MET A 108 34.53 -6.85 -5.16
CA MET A 108 35.74 -6.09 -5.47
C MET A 108 36.73 -6.04 -4.29
N ALA A 109 36.22 -5.87 -3.06
CA ALA A 109 37.05 -5.90 -1.86
C ALA A 109 37.74 -7.26 -1.67
N SER A 110 37.04 -8.37 -1.94
CA SER A 110 37.58 -9.72 -1.79
C SER A 110 38.68 -10.04 -2.82
N LEU A 111 38.59 -9.47 -4.03
CA LEU A 111 39.62 -9.62 -5.06
C LEU A 111 40.88 -8.76 -4.79
N ALA A 112 40.74 -7.65 -4.06
CA ALA A 112 41.85 -6.76 -3.72
C ALA A 112 42.71 -7.27 -2.54
N THR A 113 42.18 -8.15 -1.69
CA THR A 113 42.88 -8.73 -0.53
C THR A 113 43.52 -10.11 -0.80
N GLY A 114 43.92 -10.39 -2.04
CA GLY A 114 44.63 -11.64 -2.36
C GLY A 114 45.84 -11.88 -1.44
N PRO A 115 46.13 -13.13 -1.04
CA PRO A 115 47.17 -13.42 -0.06
C PRO A 115 48.54 -12.97 -0.59
N ASN A 116 49.26 -12.18 0.20
CA ASN A 116 50.69 -11.94 -0.01
C ASN A 116 51.40 -13.30 0.04
N LEU A 117 51.87 -13.76 -1.13
CA LEU A 117 52.86 -14.83 -1.25
C LEU A 117 54.25 -14.31 -0.87
#